data_AF-A0A0R2KHW1-F1
#
_entry.id   AF-A0A0R2KHW1-F1
#
_cell.length_a   1.000
_cell.length_b   1.000
_cell.length_c   1.000
_cell.angle_alpha   90.00
_cell.angle_beta   90.00
_cell.angle_gamma   90.00
#
_symmetry.space_group_name_H-M   'P 1'
#
loop_
_entity.id
_entity.type
_entity.pdbx_description
1 polymer ?
#
loop_
_entity_poly.entity_id
_entity_poly.type
_entity_poly.pdbx_seq_one_letter_code
_entity_poly.pdbx_strand_id
1 'polypeptide(L)'
;MNYKKVALNMLILAAVYYILPLIVSMNGIIWVILVVNPLANLILSYIYTRNEMCFCQTSHLLYGLYGALFIPAVYIYYNSTALVYVFIYIFAAAVGGILARVIKKR
;
A
#
# COMPACT_ATOMS: atom_id res chain seq x y z
N MET A 1 -12.48 11.05 9.03
CA MET A 1 -11.17 10.55 8.56
C MET A 1 -10.07 11.32 9.28
N ASN A 2 -9.23 10.66 10.10
CA ASN A 2 -8.10 11.33 10.75
C ASN A 2 -6.98 11.59 9.73
N TYR A 3 -6.92 12.81 9.20
CA TYR A 3 -6.01 13.20 8.12
C TYR A 3 -4.53 13.04 8.48
N LYS A 4 -4.15 13.19 9.75
CA LYS A 4 -2.76 12.97 10.20
C LYS A 4 -2.35 11.51 10.02
N LYS A 5 -3.23 10.57 10.37
CA LYS A 5 -2.98 9.13 10.21
C LYS A 5 -2.98 8.70 8.75
N VAL A 6 -3.85 9.29 7.92
CA VAL A 6 -3.83 9.06 6.47
C VAL A 6 -2.51 9.54 5.86
N ALA A 7 -2.09 10.77 6.20
CA ALA A 7 -0.84 11.34 5.72
C ALA A 7 0.36 10.49 6.16
N LEU A 8 0.40 10.03 7.42
CA LEU A 8 1.45 9.16 7.91
C LEU A 8 1.50 7.82 7.15
N ASN A 9 0.35 7.18 6.91
CA ASN A 9 0.30 5.95 6.12
C ASN A 9 0.78 6.15 4.68
N MET A 10 0.36 7.24 4.03
CA MET A 10 0.81 7.58 2.68
C MET A 10 2.31 7.85 2.65
N LEU A 11 2.87 8.50 3.66
CA LEU A 11 4.32 8.72 3.78
C LEU A 11 5.08 7.40 3.92
N ILE A 12 4.59 6.46 4.74
CA ILE A 12 5.22 5.15 4.88
C ILE A 12 5.15 4.37 3.56
N LEU A 13 4.01 4.38 2.87
CA LEU A 13 3.86 3.75 1.56
C LEU A 13 4.74 4.41 0.50
N ALA A 14 4.87 5.74 0.51
CA ALA A 14 5.81 6.44 -0.36
C ALA A 14 7.25 6.03 -0.06
N ALA A 15 7.64 5.92 1.20
CA ALA A 15 8.97 5.41 1.54
C ALA A 15 9.19 3.99 0.96
N VAL A 16 8.21 3.11 1.08
CA VAL A 16 8.27 1.76 0.50
C VAL A 16 8.37 1.81 -1.03
N TYR A 17 7.58 2.62 -1.73
CA TYR A 17 7.58 2.64 -3.19
C TYR A 17 8.76 3.37 -3.84
N TYR A 18 9.41 4.30 -3.14
CA TYR A 18 10.45 5.13 -3.75
C TYR A 18 11.84 4.87 -3.16
N ILE A 19 11.93 4.52 -1.87
CA ILE A 19 13.23 4.25 -1.23
C ILE A 19 13.61 2.78 -1.41
N LEU A 20 12.67 1.84 -1.27
CA LEU A 20 12.98 0.41 -1.41
C LEU A 20 13.57 0.07 -2.79
N PRO A 21 13.03 0.55 -3.93
CA PRO A 21 13.57 0.22 -5.24
C PRO A 21 14.99 0.76 -5.44
N LEU A 22 15.27 1.93 -4.87
CA LEU A 22 16.60 2.52 -4.88
C LEU A 22 17.61 1.63 -4.12
N ILE A 23 17.23 1.13 -2.94
CA ILE A 23 18.10 0.23 -2.14
C ILE A 23 18.32 -1.11 -2.86
N VAL A 24 17.25 -1.76 -3.32
CA VAL A 24 17.38 -3.13 -3.87
C VAL A 24 17.97 -3.17 -5.27
N SER A 25 17.82 -2.09 -6.06
CA SER A 25 18.46 -1.97 -7.38
C SER A 25 19.98 -1.97 -7.26
N MET A 26 20.53 -1.34 -6.21
CA MET A 26 21.96 -1.34 -5.93
C MET A 26 22.50 -2.71 -5.51
N ASN A 27 21.64 -3.59 -4.99
CA ASN A 27 22.01 -4.89 -4.43
C ASN A 27 21.65 -6.09 -5.32
N GLY A 28 20.97 -5.87 -6.46
CA GLY A 28 20.54 -6.93 -7.37
C GLY A 28 19.38 -7.79 -6.87
N ILE A 29 18.68 -7.40 -5.79
CA ILE A 29 17.64 -8.20 -5.12
C ILE A 29 16.22 -7.66 -5.41
N ILE A 30 15.94 -7.38 -6.68
CA ILE A 30 14.70 -6.72 -7.14
C ILE A 30 13.43 -7.49 -6.74
N TRP A 31 13.50 -8.81 -6.61
CA TRP A 31 12.37 -9.66 -6.20
C TRP A 31 11.77 -9.30 -4.83
N VAL A 32 12.55 -8.68 -3.94
CA VAL A 32 12.07 -8.22 -2.62
C VAL A 32 10.88 -7.27 -2.72
N ILE A 33 10.83 -6.44 -3.77
CA ILE A 33 9.73 -5.50 -4.04
C ILE A 33 8.41 -6.25 -4.21
N LEU A 34 8.42 -7.42 -4.86
CA LEU A 34 7.22 -8.22 -5.12
C LEU A 34 6.57 -8.75 -3.84
N VAL A 35 7.33 -8.83 -2.75
CA VAL A 35 6.85 -9.30 -1.46
C VAL A 35 6.57 -8.11 -0.52
N VAL A 36 7.49 -7.17 -0.42
CA VAL A 36 7.41 -6.06 0.54
C VAL A 36 6.29 -5.08 0.18
N ASN A 37 6.14 -4.70 -1.10
CA ASN A 37 5.10 -3.76 -1.50
C ASN A 37 3.68 -4.26 -1.16
N PRO A 38 3.25 -5.47 -1.58
CA PRO A 38 1.91 -5.93 -1.23
C PRO A 38 1.72 -6.15 0.28
N LEU A 39 2.76 -6.61 1.00
CA LEU A 39 2.70 -6.73 2.46
C LEU A 39 2.54 -5.37 3.15
N ALA A 40 3.27 -4.34 2.70
CA ALA A 40 3.14 -2.98 3.24
C ALA A 40 1.72 -2.44 3.05
N ASN A 41 1.15 -2.61 1.85
CA ASN A 41 -0.24 -2.25 1.56
C ASN A 41 -1.23 -2.95 2.49
N LEU A 42 -1.07 -4.27 2.65
CA LEU A 42 -1.92 -5.09 3.51
C LEU A 42 -1.82 -4.65 4.98
N ILE A 43 -0.61 -4.56 5.51
CA ILE A 43 -0.34 -4.25 6.93
C ILE A 43 -0.82 -2.83 7.27
N LEU A 44 -0.48 -1.83 6.46
CA LEU A 44 -0.86 -0.44 6.73
C LEU A 44 -2.38 -0.25 6.62
N SER A 45 -3.02 -0.90 5.65
CA SER A 45 -4.48 -0.92 5.56
C SER A 45 -5.12 -1.60 6.77
N TYR A 46 -4.58 -2.74 7.20
CA TYR A 46 -5.05 -3.47 8.37
C TYR A 46 -4.97 -2.61 9.64
N ILE A 47 -3.80 -2.05 9.94
CA ILE A 47 -3.57 -1.22 11.13
C ILE A 47 -4.49 0.01 11.10
N TYR A 48 -4.57 0.70 9.96
CA TYR A 48 -5.42 1.88 9.82
C TYR A 48 -6.89 1.56 10.04
N THR A 49 -7.38 0.51 9.37
CA THR A 49 -8.80 0.11 9.46
C THR A 49 -9.15 -0.44 10.85
N ARG A 50 -8.21 -1.08 11.55
CA ARG A 50 -8.43 -1.56 12.93
C ARG A 50 -8.57 -0.39 13.91
N ASN A 51 -7.74 0.64 13.73
CA ASN A 51 -7.66 1.80 14.62
C ASN A 51 -8.75 2.85 14.35
N GLU A 52 -9.28 2.93 13.13
CA GLU A 52 -10.31 3.88 12.74
C GLU A 52 -11.66 3.16 12.51
N MET A 53 -12.68 3.44 13.32
CA MET A 53 -14.03 2.83 13.24
C MET A 53 -14.86 3.30 12.02
N CYS A 54 -14.25 3.83 10.95
CA CYS A 54 -15.02 4.39 9.83
C CYS A 54 -15.25 3.34 8.73
N PHE A 55 -16.48 2.82 8.69
CA PHE A 55 -16.95 1.80 7.75
C PHE A 55 -17.25 2.35 6.34
N CYS A 56 -17.39 3.65 6.13
CA CYS A 56 -18.09 4.16 4.94
C CYS A 56 -17.16 4.74 3.87
N GLN A 57 -17.29 4.22 2.63
CA GLN A 57 -16.85 4.71 1.29
C GLN A 57 -15.41 5.20 1.11
N THR A 58 -14.87 5.96 2.07
CA THR A 58 -13.51 6.48 2.14
C THR A 58 -12.43 5.38 2.14
N SER A 59 -12.75 4.16 2.58
CA SER A 59 -11.81 3.03 2.59
C SER A 59 -11.40 2.62 1.19
N HIS A 60 -12.36 2.58 0.25
CA HIS A 60 -12.09 2.23 -1.15
C HIS A 60 -11.24 3.30 -1.83
N LEU A 61 -11.51 4.58 -1.54
CA LEU A 61 -10.68 5.68 -2.00
C LEU A 61 -9.25 5.57 -1.47
N LEU A 62 -9.08 5.26 -0.19
CA LEU A 62 -7.76 5.06 0.43
C LEU A 62 -6.97 3.93 -0.23
N TYR A 63 -7.62 2.80 -0.52
CA TYR A 63 -6.97 1.67 -1.20
C TYR A 63 -6.60 2.03 -2.64
N GLY A 64 -7.47 2.75 -3.35
CA GLY A 64 -7.18 3.31 -4.67
C GLY A 64 -5.97 4.24 -4.64
N LEU A 65 -5.89 5.12 -3.63
CA LEU A 65 -4.74 6.02 -3.43
C LEU A 65 -3.45 5.26 -3.14
N TYR A 66 -3.49 4.16 -2.40
CA TYR A 66 -2.32 3.33 -2.15
C TYR A 66 -1.77 2.71 -3.44
N GLY A 67 -2.64 2.27 -4.36
CA GLY A 67 -2.23 1.83 -5.69
C GLY A 67 -1.73 3.00 -6.56
N ALA A 68 -2.46 4.11 -6.57
CA ALA A 68 -2.12 5.28 -7.40
C ALA A 68 -0.76 5.88 -7.03
N LEU A 69 -0.39 5.84 -5.74
CA LEU A 69 0.91 6.33 -5.25
C LEU A 69 2.10 5.55 -5.85
N PHE A 70 1.88 4.31 -6.32
CA PHE A 70 2.89 3.52 -7.00
C PHE A 70 3.07 3.92 -8.48
N ILE A 71 2.08 4.55 -9.11
CA ILE A 71 2.11 4.88 -10.55
C ILE A 71 3.35 5.72 -10.91
N PRO A 72 3.66 6.83 -10.21
CA PRO A 72 4.86 7.59 -10.54
C PRO A 72 6.16 6.79 -10.30
N ALA A 73 6.19 5.93 -9.27
CA ALA A 73 7.35 5.05 -9.03
C ALA A 73 7.60 4.09 -10.20
N VAL A 74 6.54 3.62 -10.89
CA VAL A 74 6.68 2.80 -12.11
C VAL A 74 7.51 3.51 -13.16
N TYR A 75 7.25 4.79 -13.42
CA TYR A 75 7.98 5.56 -14.44
C TYR A 75 9.40 5.95 -14.04
N ILE A 76 9.74 5.88 -12.74
CA ILE A 76 11.08 6.21 -12.24
C ILE A 76 11.98 4.97 -12.18
N TYR A 77 11.45 3.83 -11.69
CA TYR A 77 12.27 2.67 -11.31
C TYR A 77 11.94 1.39 -12.10
N TYR A 78 10.83 1.32 -12.82
CA TYR A 78 10.34 0.08 -13.43
C TYR A 78 10.03 0.26 -14.93
N ASN A 79 9.70 -0.85 -15.58
CA ASN A 79 9.13 -0.79 -16.93
C ASN A 79 7.60 -0.63 -16.87
N SER A 80 6.98 -0.27 -18.00
CA SER A 80 5.54 -0.02 -18.10
C SER A 80 4.66 -1.22 -17.73
N THR A 81 5.16 -2.44 -17.84
CA THR A 81 4.40 -3.65 -17.47
C THR A 81 4.14 -3.74 -15.96
N ALA A 82 4.95 -3.05 -15.14
CA ALA A 82 4.77 -3.00 -13.70
C ALA A 82 3.48 -2.27 -13.26
N LEU A 83 2.78 -1.58 -14.16
CA LEU A 83 1.46 -1.00 -13.86
C LEU A 83 0.43 -2.05 -13.41
N VAL A 84 0.60 -3.33 -13.79
CA VAL A 84 -0.28 -4.42 -13.30
C VAL A 84 -0.25 -4.55 -11.77
N TYR A 85 0.87 -4.21 -11.13
CA TYR A 85 1.02 -4.30 -9.68
C TYR A 85 0.17 -3.26 -8.93
N VAL A 86 -0.29 -2.19 -9.60
CA VAL A 86 -1.25 -1.24 -9.01
C VAL A 86 -2.51 -1.97 -8.55
N PHE A 87 -3.05 -2.87 -9.36
CA PHE A 87 -4.23 -3.67 -9.00
C PHE A 87 -3.94 -4.63 -7.85
N ILE A 88 -2.74 -5.22 -7.82
CA ILE A 88 -2.31 -6.12 -6.74
C ILE A 88 -2.22 -5.34 -5.42
N TYR A 89 -1.72 -4.11 -5.44
CA TYR A 89 -1.57 -3.28 -4.24
C TYR A 89 -2.91 -2.78 -3.72
N ILE A 90 -3.83 -2.39 -4.62
CA ILE A 90 -5.22 -2.07 -4.26
C ILE A 90 -5.90 -3.29 -3.63
N PHE A 91 -5.72 -4.47 -4.24
CA PHE A 91 -6.29 -5.72 -3.72
C PHE A 91 -5.72 -6.09 -2.35
N ALA A 92 -4.40 -6.03 -2.19
CA ALA A 92 -3.74 -6.30 -0.91
C ALA A 92 -4.21 -5.34 0.20
N ALA A 93 -4.35 -4.05 -0.12
CA ALA A 93 -4.91 -3.06 0.79
C ALA A 93 -6.37 -3.39 1.16
N ALA A 94 -7.21 -3.76 0.18
CA ALA A 94 -8.58 -4.17 0.46
C ALA A 94 -8.65 -5.40 1.38
N VAL A 95 -7.82 -6.42 1.13
CA VAL A 95 -7.72 -7.61 1.99
C VAL A 95 -7.31 -7.23 3.42
N GLY A 96 -6.29 -6.39 3.58
CA GLY A 96 -5.86 -5.90 4.90
C GLY A 96 -7.01 -5.20 5.67
N GLY A 97 -7.77 -4.37 4.98
CA GLY A 97 -8.93 -3.67 5.55
C GLY A 97 -10.06 -4.62 5.94
N ILE A 98 -10.36 -5.62 5.11
CA ILE A 98 -11.36 -6.66 5.40
C ILE A 98 -10.93 -7.48 6.62
N LEU A 99 -9.68 -7.96 6.66
CA LEU A 99 -9.15 -8.74 7.78
C LEU A 99 -9.24 -7.98 9.11
N ALA A 100 -8.88 -6.69 9.11
CA ALA A 100 -8.97 -5.84 10.30
C ALA A 100 -10.39 -5.79 10.89
N ARG A 101 -11.40 -5.76 10.01
CA ARG A 101 -12.80 -5.72 10.42
C ARG A 101 -13.29 -7.06 10.93
N VAL A 102 -12.99 -8.14 10.20
CA VAL A 102 -13.41 -9.50 10.58
C VAL A 102 -12.83 -9.88 11.94
N ILE A 103 -11.56 -9.57 12.18
CA ILE A 103 -10.88 -9.88 13.44
C ILE A 103 -11.41 -9.01 14.60
N LYS A 104 -11.69 -7.72 14.37
CA LYS A 104 -12.20 -6.81 15.42
C LYS A 104 -13.67 -7.06 15.80
N LYS A 105 -14.46 -7.68 14.91
CA LYS A 105 -15.87 -8.01 15.15
C LYS A 105 -16.02 -9.29 16.01
N ARG A 106 -14.97 -10.11 16.13
CA ARG A 106 -14.86 -11.15 17.15
C ARG A 106 -14.29 -10.56 18.44
#